data_AF-A0A7X7L850-F1
#
_entry.id   AF-A0A7X7L850-F1
#
_cell.length_a   1.000
_cell.length_b   1.000
_cell.length_c   1.000
_cell.angle_alpha   90.00
_cell.angle_beta   90.00
_cell.angle_gamma   90.00
#
_symmetry.space_group_name_H-M   'P 1'
#
loop_
_entity.id
_entity.type
_entity.pdbx_description
1 polymer ?
#
loop_
_entity_poly.entity_id
_entity_poly.type
_entity_poly.pdbx_seq_one_letter_code
_entity_poly.pdbx_strand_id
1 'polypeptide(L)'
;MNNLVSLFRSIDISGKIVIVVILLVFIAAFVINLLIKIQYYKLSKQINNRQNRRAGTFKDEMLNEIVQDYKVAGEINNNNVNTQAIIEKNLTEHLKLSSFGETFVRKSMSMMITLGLLGTFIGLTISVSELVNVLLQDIGSASLDWNEILVRLAAAAKGMGAAFTTSLVGLFGSVILNFALIAIDCEEQKRSLMIDVEEYLDNNVAVLIAKDKETEYTMMNRILKDTFVEFGSKIEMTLKDTVDSFADKLTNVVMDVSVSSQALDTTVERFDSAISTLAVAMKDMSDFNVNLKENVDKMDVSFIKMSESLSDSANLIMKNYDAIRSFAEDVKSAAGQMAVSNKETLEELASLAEQVDHTVSALQQLTTTMKQSSEDNAESISNMKDSFEKAIIATSMEVSSLTEKIKSSFEEALNESSQIIAEKTAATMEKSMANVNSMSESFENNQKILAQTIASLPEQTMVYNKSVSGKIQKKLDDIEKAIRNE
;
A
#
# COMPACT_ATOMS: atom_id res chain seq x y z
N MET A 1 -11.64 -32.01 -7.53
CA MET A 1 -10.59 -32.08 -6.48
C MET A 1 -9.16 -32.04 -7.04
N ASN A 2 -8.85 -32.71 -8.15
CA ASN A 2 -7.48 -32.76 -8.71
C ASN A 2 -6.88 -31.40 -9.16
N ASN A 3 -7.69 -30.46 -9.64
CA ASN A 3 -7.19 -29.13 -10.08
C ASN A 3 -6.87 -28.16 -8.92
N LEU A 4 -7.53 -28.32 -7.77
CA LEU A 4 -7.24 -27.53 -6.57
C LEU A 4 -5.95 -28.01 -5.89
N VAL A 5 -5.72 -29.32 -5.90
CA VAL A 5 -4.51 -29.94 -5.34
C VAL A 5 -3.29 -29.66 -6.22
N SER A 6 -3.45 -29.61 -7.55
CA SER A 6 -2.36 -29.22 -8.46
C SER A 6 -1.98 -27.74 -8.31
N LEU A 7 -2.96 -26.85 -8.18
CA LEU A 7 -2.74 -25.44 -7.81
C LEU A 7 -2.02 -25.30 -6.46
N PHE A 8 -2.43 -26.07 -5.45
CA PHE A 8 -1.77 -26.04 -4.15
C PHE A 8 -0.31 -26.52 -4.22
N ARG A 9 0.00 -27.49 -5.10
CA ARG A 9 1.39 -27.95 -5.30
C ARG A 9 2.25 -26.92 -6.01
N SER A 10 1.69 -26.12 -6.93
CA SER A 10 2.42 -25.08 -7.66
C SER A 10 2.67 -23.80 -6.85
N ILE A 11 2.03 -23.61 -5.69
CA ILE A 11 2.21 -22.42 -4.84
C ILE A 11 3.54 -22.51 -4.09
N ASP A 12 4.20 -21.36 -3.95
CA ASP A 12 5.42 -21.20 -3.15
C ASP A 12 5.18 -21.50 -1.65
N ILE A 13 6.24 -21.84 -0.91
CA ILE A 13 6.13 -22.23 0.51
C ILE A 13 5.52 -21.11 1.35
N SER A 14 5.88 -19.86 1.06
CA SER A 14 5.35 -18.67 1.72
C SER A 14 3.81 -18.56 1.59
N GLY A 15 3.28 -18.71 0.38
CA GLY A 15 1.84 -18.68 0.12
C GLY A 15 1.07 -19.82 0.78
N LYS A 16 1.66 -21.02 0.86
CA LYS A 16 1.06 -22.17 1.55
C LYS A 16 0.85 -21.90 3.04
N ILE A 17 1.82 -21.28 3.71
CA ILE A 17 1.72 -20.94 5.14
C ILE A 17 0.55 -19.99 5.36
N VAL A 18 0.44 -18.93 4.55
CA VAL A 18 -0.66 -17.96 4.66
C VAL A 18 -2.02 -18.62 4.45
N ILE A 19 -2.15 -19.49 3.44
CA ILE A 19 -3.40 -20.22 3.20
C ILE A 19 -3.77 -21.12 4.39
N VAL A 20 -2.80 -21.83 4.99
CA VAL A 20 -3.05 -22.66 6.18
C VAL A 20 -3.53 -21.80 7.35
N VAL A 21 -2.92 -20.64 7.57
CA VAL A 21 -3.36 -19.71 8.63
C VAL A 21 -4.78 -19.20 8.37
N ILE A 22 -5.11 -18.82 7.13
CA ILE A 22 -6.47 -18.41 6.75
C ILE A 22 -7.48 -19.54 7.01
N LEU A 23 -7.12 -20.78 6.67
CA LEU A 23 -7.97 -21.95 6.88
C LEU A 23 -8.14 -22.27 8.37
N LEU A 24 -7.10 -22.12 9.19
CA LEU A 24 -7.19 -22.24 10.64
C LEU A 24 -8.12 -21.19 11.25
N VAL A 25 -8.02 -19.93 10.82
CA VAL A 25 -8.93 -18.85 11.26
C VAL A 25 -10.37 -19.19 10.86
N PHE A 26 -10.59 -19.66 9.63
CA PHE A 26 -11.91 -20.09 9.17
C PHE A 26 -12.51 -21.19 10.04
N ILE A 27 -11.76 -22.29 10.26
CA ILE A 27 -12.22 -23.41 11.08
C ILE A 27 -12.46 -22.96 12.52
N ALA A 28 -11.53 -22.19 13.10
CA ALA A 28 -11.67 -21.70 14.46
C ALA A 28 -12.92 -20.83 14.60
N ALA A 29 -13.16 -19.88 13.68
CA ALA A 29 -14.33 -19.01 13.71
C ALA A 29 -15.63 -19.82 13.61
N PHE A 30 -15.69 -20.78 12.68
CA PHE A 30 -16.86 -21.63 12.50
C PHE A 30 -17.14 -22.51 13.72
N VAL A 31 -16.11 -23.18 14.27
CA VAL A 31 -16.24 -24.06 15.44
C VAL A 31 -16.61 -23.25 16.69
N ILE A 32 -15.95 -22.12 16.93
CA ILE A 32 -16.24 -21.25 18.09
C ILE A 32 -17.69 -20.75 18.02
N ASN A 33 -18.13 -20.25 16.86
CA ASN A 33 -19.51 -19.82 16.65
C ASN A 33 -20.52 -20.96 16.94
N LEU A 34 -20.25 -22.16 16.45
CA LEU A 34 -21.12 -23.31 16.68
C LEU A 34 -21.16 -23.74 18.16
N LEU A 35 -20.01 -23.77 18.83
CA LEU A 35 -19.91 -24.12 20.25
C LEU A 35 -20.69 -23.13 21.13
N ILE A 36 -20.54 -21.83 20.87
CA ILE A 36 -21.26 -20.77 21.59
C ILE A 36 -22.77 -20.91 21.35
N LYS A 37 -23.20 -21.10 20.10
CA LYS A 37 -24.62 -21.32 19.78
C LYS A 37 -25.18 -22.52 20.52
N ILE A 38 -24.46 -23.65 20.56
CA ILE A 38 -24.88 -24.84 21.30
C ILE A 38 -24.97 -24.56 22.80
N GLN A 39 -24.03 -23.80 23.37
CA GLN A 39 -24.05 -23.42 24.78
C GLN A 39 -25.30 -22.60 25.11
N TYR A 40 -25.59 -21.54 24.34
CA TYR A 40 -26.78 -20.71 24.53
C TYR A 40 -28.08 -21.48 24.32
N TYR A 41 -28.13 -22.36 23.33
CA TYR A 41 -29.27 -23.24 23.11
C TYR A 41 -29.50 -24.19 24.30
N LYS A 42 -28.43 -24.75 24.89
CA LYS A 42 -28.55 -25.61 26.08
C LYS A 42 -29.11 -24.84 27.28
N LEU A 43 -28.65 -23.62 27.51
CA LEU A 43 -29.15 -22.75 28.59
C LEU A 43 -30.63 -22.38 28.35
N SER A 44 -30.97 -21.98 27.12
CA SER A 44 -32.35 -21.65 26.73
C SER A 44 -33.28 -22.85 26.91
N LYS A 45 -32.83 -24.05 26.51
CA LYS A 45 -33.58 -25.29 26.73
C LYS A 45 -33.74 -25.65 28.21
N GLN A 46 -32.74 -25.35 29.05
CA GLN A 46 -32.84 -25.58 30.49
C GLN A 46 -33.86 -24.65 31.15
N ILE A 47 -33.86 -23.36 30.78
CA ILE A 47 -34.79 -22.39 31.34
C ILE A 47 -36.22 -22.61 30.82
N ASN A 48 -36.39 -23.01 29.57
CA ASN A 48 -37.71 -23.32 29.01
C ASN A 48 -38.28 -24.67 29.42
N ASN A 49 -37.53 -25.50 30.15
CA ASN A 49 -38.06 -26.74 30.69
C ASN A 49 -39.06 -26.47 31.82
N ARG A 50 -40.32 -26.86 31.61
CA ARG A 50 -41.42 -26.67 32.56
C ARG A 50 -41.12 -27.23 33.97
N GLN A 51 -40.39 -28.33 34.08
CA GLN A 51 -40.04 -28.90 35.39
C GLN A 51 -39.07 -27.98 36.15
N ASN A 52 -38.04 -27.47 35.47
CA ASN A 52 -37.06 -26.55 36.06
C ASN A 52 -37.71 -25.21 36.43
N ARG A 53 -38.57 -24.65 35.54
CA ARG A 53 -39.31 -23.40 35.83
C ARG A 53 -40.14 -23.51 37.10
N ARG A 54 -40.76 -24.67 37.36
CA ARG A 54 -41.53 -24.92 38.59
C ARG A 54 -40.65 -25.15 39.82
N ALA A 55 -39.53 -25.85 39.66
CA ALA A 55 -38.62 -26.14 40.77
C ALA A 55 -37.86 -24.89 41.25
N GLY A 56 -37.76 -23.84 40.42
CA GLY A 56 -37.06 -22.60 40.79
C GLY A 56 -35.54 -22.76 40.88
N THR A 57 -35.01 -23.88 40.40
CA THR A 57 -33.60 -24.25 40.45
C THR A 57 -33.19 -24.91 39.13
N PHE A 58 -32.03 -24.51 38.63
CA PHE A 58 -31.43 -24.96 37.39
C PHE A 58 -30.14 -25.74 37.67
N LYS A 59 -29.72 -26.56 36.70
CA LYS A 59 -28.42 -27.25 36.80
C LYS A 59 -27.24 -26.30 36.62
N ASP A 60 -27.47 -25.23 35.89
CA ASP A 60 -26.48 -24.21 35.59
C ASP A 60 -26.42 -23.17 36.72
N GLU A 61 -25.20 -22.87 37.18
CA GLU A 61 -24.94 -21.96 38.30
C GLU A 61 -25.32 -20.51 37.95
N MET A 62 -25.00 -20.05 36.74
CA MET A 62 -25.32 -18.69 36.28
C MET A 62 -26.83 -18.43 36.30
N LEU A 63 -27.65 -19.40 35.84
CA LEU A 63 -29.10 -19.27 35.86
C LEU A 63 -29.65 -19.18 37.29
N ASN A 64 -29.07 -19.92 38.23
CA ASN A 64 -29.48 -19.83 39.64
C ASN A 64 -29.10 -18.48 40.25
N GLU A 65 -27.89 -17.98 39.96
CA GLU A 65 -27.43 -16.68 40.44
C GLU A 65 -28.30 -15.53 39.92
N ILE A 66 -28.69 -15.57 38.64
CA ILE A 66 -29.66 -14.62 38.07
C ILE A 66 -30.97 -14.61 38.83
N VAL A 67 -31.51 -15.78 39.17
CA VAL A 67 -32.76 -15.89 39.94
C VAL A 67 -32.59 -15.33 41.36
N GLN A 68 -31.43 -15.56 41.99
CA GLN A 68 -31.15 -15.05 43.32
C GLN A 68 -30.98 -13.52 43.31
N ASP A 69 -30.17 -12.98 42.40
CA ASP A 69 -29.98 -11.54 42.21
C ASP A 69 -31.32 -10.84 41.96
N TYR A 70 -32.20 -11.45 41.14
CA TYR A 70 -33.54 -10.93 40.89
C TYR A 70 -34.43 -10.91 42.14
N LYS A 71 -34.42 -11.99 42.93
CA LYS A 71 -35.19 -12.07 44.18
C LYS A 71 -34.74 -11.02 45.19
N VAL A 72 -33.44 -10.91 45.41
CA VAL A 72 -32.86 -9.89 46.31
C VAL A 72 -33.22 -8.48 45.85
N ALA A 73 -33.13 -8.21 44.54
CA ALA A 73 -33.53 -6.91 44.01
C ALA A 73 -35.04 -6.64 44.15
N GLY A 74 -35.89 -7.67 44.01
CA GLY A 74 -37.35 -7.57 44.15
C GLY A 74 -37.84 -7.37 45.59
N GLU A 75 -37.10 -7.88 46.57
CA GLU A 75 -37.33 -7.60 47.99
C GLU A 75 -37.05 -6.13 48.31
N ILE A 76 -35.93 -5.60 47.82
CA ILE A 76 -35.49 -4.22 48.09
C ILE A 76 -36.33 -3.18 47.33
N ASN A 77 -36.63 -3.41 46.04
CA ASN A 77 -37.13 -2.37 45.13
C ASN A 77 -38.59 -2.52 44.69
N ASN A 78 -39.47 -3.06 45.55
CA ASN A 78 -40.94 -3.04 45.43
C ASN A 78 -41.53 -2.97 43.99
N ASN A 79 -41.15 -3.94 43.14
CA ASN A 79 -41.54 -4.15 41.73
C ASN A 79 -40.78 -3.39 40.62
N ASN A 80 -39.81 -2.54 40.92
CA ASN A 80 -39.03 -1.85 39.88
C ASN A 80 -37.62 -2.46 39.73
N VAL A 81 -37.59 -3.78 39.51
CA VAL A 81 -36.34 -4.52 39.29
C VAL A 81 -35.86 -4.30 37.85
N ASN A 82 -34.61 -3.91 37.68
CA ASN A 82 -34.00 -3.83 36.36
C ASN A 82 -33.56 -5.23 35.89
N THR A 83 -34.53 -6.00 35.38
CA THR A 83 -34.34 -7.39 34.94
C THR A 83 -33.21 -7.52 33.92
N GLN A 84 -33.18 -6.63 32.93
CA GLN A 84 -32.17 -6.64 31.86
C GLN A 84 -30.75 -6.48 32.41
N ALA A 85 -30.53 -5.54 33.34
CA ALA A 85 -29.20 -5.32 33.93
C ALA A 85 -28.69 -6.55 34.71
N ILE A 86 -29.58 -7.25 35.42
CA ILE A 86 -29.24 -8.46 36.18
C ILE A 86 -28.81 -9.59 35.23
N ILE A 87 -29.57 -9.78 34.14
CA ILE A 87 -29.27 -10.78 33.11
C ILE A 87 -27.93 -10.47 32.45
N GLU A 88 -27.74 -9.23 31.96
CA GLU A 88 -26.51 -8.82 31.27
C GLU A 88 -25.26 -8.91 32.15
N LYS A 89 -25.35 -8.49 33.42
CA LYS A 89 -24.26 -8.61 34.41
C LYS A 89 -23.83 -10.07 34.53
N ASN A 90 -24.77 -10.96 34.84
CA ASN A 90 -24.47 -12.38 35.09
C ASN A 90 -24.00 -13.12 33.82
N LEU A 91 -24.59 -12.85 32.65
CA LEU A 91 -24.10 -13.41 31.39
C LEU A 91 -22.66 -12.94 31.11
N THR A 92 -22.36 -11.67 31.34
CA THR A 92 -21.01 -11.12 31.10
C THR A 92 -20.00 -11.67 32.08
N GLU A 93 -20.40 -11.91 33.33
CA GLU A 93 -19.52 -12.41 34.39
C GLU A 93 -19.15 -13.88 34.19
N HIS A 94 -20.13 -14.73 33.85
CA HIS A 94 -19.94 -16.18 33.70
C HIS A 94 -19.54 -16.63 32.30
N LEU A 95 -19.94 -15.89 31.26
CA LEU A 95 -19.70 -16.26 29.85
C LEU A 95 -18.62 -15.40 29.19
N LYS A 96 -17.60 -14.97 29.95
CA LYS A 96 -16.47 -14.16 29.45
C LYS A 96 -15.77 -14.79 28.25
N LEU A 97 -15.53 -16.11 28.30
CA LEU A 97 -14.87 -16.83 27.21
C LEU A 97 -15.72 -16.86 25.94
N SER A 98 -17.03 -17.05 26.10
CA SER A 98 -18.00 -17.04 25.00
C SER A 98 -18.14 -15.63 24.40
N SER A 99 -18.14 -14.58 25.22
CA SER A 99 -18.13 -13.17 24.77
C SER A 99 -16.85 -12.80 24.00
N PHE A 100 -15.69 -13.30 24.45
CA PHE A 100 -14.45 -13.18 23.69
C PHE A 100 -14.54 -13.93 22.36
N GLY A 101 -15.10 -15.14 22.36
CA GLY A 101 -15.34 -15.94 21.17
C GLY A 101 -16.29 -15.26 20.17
N GLU A 102 -17.38 -14.62 20.63
CA GLU A 102 -18.26 -13.78 19.80
C GLU A 102 -17.48 -12.66 19.12
N THR A 103 -16.62 -11.98 19.88
CA THR A 103 -15.79 -10.90 19.35
C THR A 103 -14.79 -11.42 18.31
N PHE A 104 -14.17 -12.57 18.56
CA PHE A 104 -13.28 -13.23 17.61
C PHE A 104 -14.01 -13.60 16.31
N VAL A 105 -15.17 -14.25 16.41
CA VAL A 105 -16.00 -14.62 15.25
C VAL A 105 -16.37 -13.39 14.42
N ARG A 106 -16.81 -12.31 15.08
CA ARG A 106 -17.17 -11.04 14.41
C ARG A 106 -16.00 -10.41 13.65
N LYS A 107 -14.79 -10.50 14.21
CA LYS A 107 -13.56 -9.96 13.59
C LYS A 107 -12.89 -10.93 12.61
N SER A 108 -13.27 -12.21 12.60
CA SER A 108 -12.62 -13.24 11.78
C SER A 108 -12.78 -12.98 10.29
N MET A 109 -13.92 -12.44 9.84
CA MET A 109 -14.11 -12.08 8.43
C MET A 109 -13.09 -11.02 7.97
N SER A 110 -12.97 -9.92 8.70
CA SER A 110 -11.98 -8.88 8.42
C SER A 110 -10.55 -9.44 8.51
N MET A 111 -10.27 -10.28 9.50
CA MET A 111 -8.96 -10.90 9.68
C MET A 111 -8.57 -11.79 8.49
N MET A 112 -9.50 -12.58 7.92
CA MET A 112 -9.24 -13.39 6.73
C MET A 112 -8.91 -12.54 5.50
N ILE A 113 -9.62 -11.42 5.31
CA ILE A 113 -9.35 -10.49 4.21
C ILE A 113 -7.97 -9.85 4.40
N THR A 114 -7.66 -9.37 5.60
CA THR A 114 -6.36 -8.77 5.91
C THR A 114 -5.21 -9.78 5.77
N LEU A 115 -5.41 -11.05 6.18
CA LEU A 115 -4.42 -12.12 5.97
C LEU A 115 -4.25 -12.47 4.49
N GLY A 116 -5.32 -12.45 3.70
CA GLY A 116 -5.26 -12.59 2.24
C GLY A 116 -4.45 -11.47 1.59
N LEU A 117 -4.67 -10.22 2.03
CA LEU A 117 -3.91 -9.06 1.59
C LEU A 117 -2.42 -9.13 2.02
N LEU A 118 -2.16 -9.58 3.25
CA LEU A 118 -0.79 -9.83 3.74
C LEU A 118 -0.07 -10.86 2.87
N GLY A 119 -0.75 -11.94 2.46
CA GLY A 119 -0.23 -12.90 1.50
C GLY A 119 0.15 -12.27 0.16
N THR A 120 -0.65 -11.33 -0.33
CA THR A 120 -0.33 -10.57 -1.55
C THR A 120 0.94 -9.76 -1.39
N PHE A 121 1.10 -9.03 -0.27
CA PHE A 121 2.31 -8.25 -0.02
C PHE A 121 3.55 -9.14 0.05
N ILE A 122 3.46 -10.29 0.73
CA ILE A 122 4.57 -11.24 0.82
C ILE A 122 4.92 -11.79 -0.56
N GLY A 123 3.94 -12.26 -1.35
CA GLY A 123 4.21 -12.83 -2.67
C GLY A 123 4.73 -11.80 -3.69
N LEU A 124 4.23 -10.56 -3.64
CA LEU A 124 4.78 -9.47 -4.47
C LEU A 124 6.20 -9.10 -4.05
N THR A 125 6.49 -9.04 -2.75
CA THR A 125 7.85 -8.75 -2.25
C THR A 125 8.85 -9.80 -2.74
N ILE A 126 8.49 -11.08 -2.69
CA ILE A 126 9.31 -12.17 -3.23
C ILE A 126 9.50 -12.00 -4.75
N SER A 127 8.42 -11.68 -5.48
CA SER A 127 8.47 -11.51 -6.94
C SER A 127 9.38 -10.36 -7.36
N VAL A 128 9.31 -9.22 -6.66
CA VAL A 128 10.16 -8.05 -6.90
C VAL A 128 11.61 -8.36 -6.55
N SER A 129 11.86 -9.03 -5.43
CA SER A 129 13.22 -9.44 -5.05
C SER A 129 13.87 -10.33 -6.11
N GLU A 130 13.13 -11.29 -6.67
CA GLU A 130 13.66 -12.16 -7.72
C GLU A 130 13.92 -11.40 -9.03
N LEU A 131 13.04 -10.45 -9.37
CA LEU A 131 13.22 -9.61 -10.57
C LEU A 131 14.42 -8.66 -10.44
N VAL A 132 14.65 -8.09 -9.25
CA VAL A 132 15.85 -7.28 -8.95
C VAL A 132 17.11 -8.14 -9.06
N ASN A 133 17.08 -9.38 -8.56
CA ASN A 133 18.22 -10.30 -8.68
C ASN A 133 18.57 -10.61 -10.15
N VAL A 134 17.56 -10.77 -11.02
CA VAL A 134 17.77 -10.94 -12.47
C VAL A 134 18.44 -9.70 -13.07
N LEU A 135 18.00 -8.50 -12.67
CA LEU A 135 18.50 -7.23 -13.23
C LEU A 135 19.93 -6.89 -12.78
N LEU A 136 20.32 -7.31 -11.58
CA LEU A 136 21.67 -7.08 -11.04
C LEU A 136 22.74 -8.04 -11.61
N GLN A 137 22.35 -9.23 -12.09
CA GLN A 137 23.28 -10.23 -12.63
C GLN A 137 23.84 -9.87 -14.02
N ASP A 138 23.16 -8.96 -14.73
CA ASP A 138 23.54 -8.46 -16.07
C ASP A 138 24.79 -7.52 -16.03
N ILE A 139 25.16 -7.01 -14.86
CA ILE A 139 26.24 -5.99 -14.73
C ILE A 139 27.64 -6.63 -14.73
N GLY A 140 27.77 -7.97 -14.60
CA GLY A 140 29.06 -8.60 -14.25
C GLY A 140 29.57 -9.77 -15.11
N SER A 141 28.80 -10.36 -16.02
CA SER A 141 29.18 -11.62 -16.69
C SER A 141 28.91 -11.64 -18.19
N ALA A 142 29.96 -11.88 -18.99
CA ALA A 142 29.96 -11.83 -20.46
C ALA A 142 29.25 -13.02 -21.17
N SER A 143 28.51 -13.86 -20.45
CA SER A 143 27.71 -14.94 -21.03
C SER A 143 26.34 -14.99 -20.35
N LEU A 144 25.31 -14.50 -21.04
CA LEU A 144 23.92 -14.58 -20.60
C LEU A 144 23.40 -16.00 -20.80
N ASP A 145 23.21 -16.74 -19.72
CA ASP A 145 22.47 -18.01 -19.78
C ASP A 145 20.96 -17.72 -19.76
N TRP A 146 20.35 -17.73 -20.95
CA TRP A 146 18.92 -17.53 -21.14
C TRP A 146 18.05 -18.53 -20.35
N ASN A 147 18.55 -19.74 -20.06
CA ASN A 147 17.82 -20.69 -19.24
C ASN A 147 17.75 -20.24 -17.77
N GLU A 148 18.81 -19.64 -17.24
CA GLU A 148 18.81 -19.12 -15.87
C GLU A 148 17.83 -17.94 -15.73
N ILE A 149 17.81 -17.04 -16.71
CA ILE A 149 16.85 -15.92 -16.75
C ILE A 149 15.41 -16.43 -16.82
N LEU A 150 15.12 -17.40 -17.68
CA LEU A 150 13.77 -17.98 -17.79
C LEU A 150 13.33 -18.67 -16.49
N VAL A 151 14.22 -19.40 -15.81
CA VAL A 151 13.92 -20.05 -14.53
C VAL A 151 13.61 -19.02 -13.44
N ARG A 152 14.37 -17.91 -13.37
CA ARG A 152 14.15 -16.84 -12.38
C ARG A 152 12.91 -16.01 -12.68
N LEU A 153 12.64 -15.72 -13.96
CA LEU A 153 11.40 -15.05 -14.37
C LEU A 153 10.17 -15.92 -14.06
N ALA A 154 10.28 -17.25 -14.28
CA ALA A 154 9.25 -18.20 -13.88
C ALA A 154 9.07 -18.24 -12.35
N ALA A 155 10.14 -18.11 -11.57
CA ALA A 155 10.07 -18.00 -10.11
C ALA A 155 9.38 -16.70 -9.66
N ALA A 156 9.67 -15.56 -10.28
CA ALA A 156 8.96 -14.30 -10.04
C ALA A 156 7.47 -14.40 -10.38
N ALA A 157 7.13 -15.00 -11.53
CA ALA A 157 5.74 -15.24 -11.93
C ALA A 157 5.01 -16.19 -10.95
N LYS A 158 5.71 -17.19 -10.41
CA LYS A 158 5.19 -18.09 -9.37
C LYS A 158 4.91 -17.37 -8.05
N GLY A 159 5.76 -16.42 -7.65
CA GLY A 159 5.54 -15.55 -6.49
C GLY A 159 4.27 -14.70 -6.63
N MET A 160 4.06 -14.13 -7.82
CA MET A 160 2.84 -13.36 -8.13
C MET A 160 1.59 -14.26 -8.13
N GLY A 161 1.68 -15.47 -8.69
CA GLY A 161 0.61 -16.46 -8.64
C GLY A 161 0.25 -16.90 -7.21
N ALA A 162 1.25 -17.04 -6.34
CA ALA A 162 1.04 -17.34 -4.92
C ALA A 162 0.29 -16.20 -4.21
N ALA A 163 0.71 -14.94 -4.42
CA ALA A 163 0.04 -13.74 -3.91
C ALA A 163 -1.43 -13.66 -4.33
N PHE A 164 -1.70 -13.87 -5.63
CA PHE A 164 -3.07 -13.85 -6.14
C PHE A 164 -3.93 -14.94 -5.50
N THR A 165 -3.39 -16.16 -5.39
CA THR A 165 -4.12 -17.30 -4.81
C THR A 165 -4.41 -17.08 -3.32
N THR A 166 -3.47 -16.53 -2.54
CA THR A 166 -3.71 -16.24 -1.12
C THR A 166 -4.80 -15.19 -0.91
N SER A 167 -4.84 -14.17 -1.78
CA SER A 167 -5.90 -13.14 -1.76
C SER A 167 -7.27 -13.74 -2.10
N LEU A 168 -7.32 -14.56 -3.17
CA LEU A 168 -8.55 -15.22 -3.59
C LEU A 168 -9.10 -16.15 -2.49
N VAL A 169 -8.24 -16.89 -1.81
CA VAL A 169 -8.65 -17.76 -0.69
C VAL A 169 -9.13 -16.94 0.51
N GLY A 170 -8.47 -15.84 0.86
CA GLY A 170 -8.90 -14.95 1.94
C GLY A 170 -10.27 -14.33 1.67
N LEU A 171 -10.48 -13.80 0.47
CA LEU A 171 -11.74 -13.20 0.05
C LEU A 171 -12.86 -14.24 -0.09
N PHE A 172 -12.63 -15.30 -0.84
CA PHE A 172 -13.63 -16.36 -1.03
C PHE A 172 -13.98 -17.06 0.29
N GLY A 173 -12.98 -17.34 1.13
CA GLY A 173 -13.18 -17.89 2.47
C GLY A 173 -14.00 -16.97 3.37
N SER A 174 -13.77 -15.65 3.31
CA SER A 174 -14.56 -14.66 4.07
C SER A 174 -16.03 -14.63 3.64
N VAL A 175 -16.31 -14.75 2.33
CA VAL A 175 -17.68 -14.84 1.80
C VAL A 175 -18.38 -16.10 2.28
N ILE A 176 -17.72 -17.26 2.20
CA ILE A 176 -18.27 -18.53 2.71
C ILE A 176 -18.55 -18.42 4.21
N LEU A 177 -17.59 -17.87 4.98
CA LEU A 177 -17.74 -17.71 6.42
C LEU A 177 -18.93 -16.80 6.74
N ASN A 178 -19.10 -15.71 6.00
CA ASN A 178 -20.23 -14.79 6.18
C ASN A 178 -21.58 -15.51 6.00
N PHE A 179 -21.74 -16.27 4.92
CA PHE A 179 -22.95 -17.07 4.71
C PHE A 179 -23.18 -18.10 5.81
N ALA A 180 -22.10 -18.75 6.29
CA ALA A 180 -22.19 -19.70 7.40
C ALA A 180 -22.62 -19.02 8.71
N LEU A 181 -22.09 -17.83 9.02
CA LEU A 181 -22.45 -17.06 10.22
C LEU A 181 -23.87 -16.52 10.17
N ILE A 182 -24.37 -16.13 8.99
CA ILE A 182 -25.79 -15.77 8.80
C ILE A 182 -26.70 -16.97 9.11
N ALA A 183 -26.35 -18.17 8.65
CA ALA A 183 -27.15 -19.38 8.90
C ALA A 183 -27.04 -19.87 10.36
N ILE A 184 -25.90 -19.64 11.01
CA ILE A 184 -25.57 -20.14 12.35
C ILE A 184 -25.28 -18.97 13.29
N ASP A 185 -26.19 -18.01 13.36
CA ASP A 185 -25.96 -16.85 14.22
C ASP A 185 -26.02 -17.25 15.71
N CYS A 186 -24.94 -16.97 16.44
CA CYS A 186 -24.86 -17.18 17.88
C CYS A 186 -25.39 -15.98 18.67
N GLU A 187 -25.34 -14.77 18.10
CA GLU A 187 -25.83 -13.53 18.73
C GLU A 187 -27.35 -13.53 18.79
N GLU A 188 -28.01 -14.01 17.73
CA GLU A 188 -29.46 -14.26 17.76
C GLU A 188 -29.86 -15.26 18.84
N GLN A 189 -29.09 -16.34 19.01
CA GLN A 189 -29.36 -17.34 20.06
C GLN A 189 -29.14 -16.78 21.47
N LYS A 190 -28.14 -15.90 21.66
CA LYS A 190 -27.91 -15.18 22.92
C LYS A 190 -29.09 -14.28 23.27
N ARG A 191 -29.60 -13.53 22.29
CA ARG A 191 -30.78 -12.68 22.46
C ARG A 191 -32.01 -13.51 22.83
N SER A 192 -32.22 -14.65 22.17
CA SER A 192 -33.30 -15.59 22.53
C SER A 192 -33.16 -16.08 23.97
N LEU A 193 -31.95 -16.45 24.41
CA LEU A 193 -31.70 -16.85 25.79
C LEU A 193 -32.03 -15.73 26.78
N MET A 194 -31.62 -14.48 26.50
CA MET A 194 -31.92 -13.34 27.37
C MET A 194 -33.44 -13.13 27.52
N ILE A 195 -34.18 -13.20 26.40
CA ILE A 195 -35.65 -13.10 26.41
C ILE A 195 -36.27 -14.25 27.21
N ASP A 196 -35.80 -15.49 27.04
CA ASP A 196 -36.30 -16.65 27.80
C ASP A 196 -36.07 -16.49 29.32
N VAL A 197 -34.92 -15.92 29.70
CA VAL A 197 -34.57 -15.63 31.09
C VAL A 197 -35.46 -14.52 31.65
N GLU A 198 -35.60 -13.42 30.92
CA GLU A 198 -36.46 -12.28 31.29
C GLU A 198 -37.91 -12.73 31.48
N GLU A 199 -38.45 -13.47 30.50
CA GLU A 199 -39.81 -14.02 30.56
C GLU A 199 -40.00 -14.91 31.80
N TYR A 200 -39.01 -15.72 32.14
CA TYR A 200 -39.05 -16.56 33.34
C TYR A 200 -39.05 -15.72 34.62
N LEU A 201 -38.18 -14.72 34.73
CA LEU A 201 -38.08 -13.88 35.92
C LEU A 201 -39.38 -13.11 36.15
N ASP A 202 -39.90 -12.45 35.13
CA ASP A 202 -41.06 -11.57 35.27
C ASP A 202 -42.37 -12.35 35.43
N ASN A 203 -42.55 -13.47 34.72
CA ASN A 203 -43.82 -14.22 34.79
C ASN A 203 -43.85 -15.31 35.87
N ASN A 204 -42.70 -15.87 36.25
CA ASN A 204 -42.66 -16.91 37.28
C ASN A 204 -42.15 -16.37 38.61
N VAL A 205 -41.00 -15.70 38.61
CA VAL A 205 -40.33 -15.30 39.86
C VAL A 205 -41.01 -14.08 40.49
N ALA A 206 -41.34 -13.05 39.69
CA ALA A 206 -42.01 -11.85 40.21
C ALA A 206 -43.39 -12.17 40.83
N VAL A 207 -44.14 -13.08 40.22
CA VAL A 207 -45.43 -13.56 40.74
C VAL A 207 -45.26 -14.28 42.08
N LEU A 208 -44.19 -15.06 42.25
CA LEU A 208 -43.89 -15.72 43.53
C LEU A 208 -43.57 -14.69 44.63
N ILE A 209 -42.76 -13.67 44.32
CA ILE A 209 -42.42 -12.57 45.25
C ILE A 209 -43.67 -11.77 45.64
N ALA A 210 -44.55 -11.46 44.68
CA ALA A 210 -45.77 -10.72 44.94
C ALA A 210 -46.74 -11.50 45.84
N LYS A 211 -46.87 -12.82 45.63
CA LYS A 211 -47.73 -13.68 46.44
C LYS A 211 -47.25 -13.80 47.89
N ASP A 212 -45.94 -13.83 48.11
CA ASP A 212 -45.34 -13.92 49.44
C ASP A 212 -45.64 -12.66 50.28
N LYS A 213 -45.58 -11.47 49.65
CA LYS A 213 -45.96 -10.19 50.28
C LYS A 213 -47.45 -10.14 50.65
N GLU A 214 -48.35 -10.64 49.80
CA GLU A 214 -49.79 -10.68 50.11
C GLU A 214 -50.10 -11.56 51.34
N THR A 215 -49.37 -12.67 51.52
CA THR A 215 -49.45 -13.50 52.72
C THR A 215 -48.93 -12.80 53.98
N GLU A 216 -47.88 -11.99 53.89
CA GLU A 216 -47.39 -11.21 55.05
C GLU A 216 -48.39 -10.14 55.48
N TYR A 217 -48.98 -9.38 54.54
CA TYR A 217 -50.00 -8.36 54.88
C TYR A 217 -51.26 -8.98 55.48
N THR A 218 -51.71 -10.12 54.97
CA THR A 218 -52.87 -10.84 55.52
C THR A 218 -52.58 -11.45 56.89
N MET A 219 -51.36 -11.95 57.11
CA MET A 219 -50.91 -12.43 58.42
C MET A 219 -50.79 -11.29 59.44
N MET A 220 -50.23 -10.15 59.06
CA MET A 220 -50.16 -8.94 59.90
C MET A 220 -51.56 -8.45 60.28
N ASN A 221 -52.49 -8.38 59.32
CA ASN A 221 -53.86 -7.95 59.57
C ASN A 221 -54.61 -8.92 60.49
N ARG A 222 -54.38 -10.23 60.34
CA ARG A 222 -54.92 -11.24 61.26
C ARG A 222 -54.34 -11.09 62.67
N ILE A 223 -53.03 -10.93 62.81
CA ILE A 223 -52.37 -10.73 64.12
C ILE A 223 -52.92 -9.47 64.82
N LEU A 224 -53.06 -8.36 64.09
CA LEU A 224 -53.64 -7.13 64.64
C LEU A 224 -55.08 -7.37 65.11
N LYS A 225 -55.91 -8.04 64.31
CA LYS A 225 -57.30 -8.36 64.67
C LYS A 225 -57.39 -9.28 65.89
N ASP A 226 -56.59 -10.34 65.93
CA ASP A 226 -56.54 -11.29 67.05
C ASP A 226 -56.09 -10.57 68.34
N THR A 227 -55.09 -9.68 68.23
CA THR A 227 -54.61 -8.84 69.35
C THR A 227 -55.69 -7.88 69.87
N PHE A 228 -56.45 -7.24 68.98
CA PHE A 228 -57.55 -6.34 69.38
C PHE A 228 -58.72 -7.07 70.06
N VAL A 229 -59.05 -8.27 69.59
CA VAL A 229 -60.10 -9.10 70.20
C VAL A 229 -59.68 -9.58 71.59
N GLU A 230 -58.43 -10.04 71.73
CA GLU A 230 -57.89 -10.48 73.01
C GLU A 230 -57.79 -9.32 74.02
N PHE A 231 -57.35 -8.14 73.57
CA PHE A 231 -57.31 -6.92 74.38
C PHE A 231 -58.72 -6.51 74.86
N GLY A 232 -59.73 -6.56 73.97
CA GLY A 232 -61.11 -6.25 74.32
C GLY A 232 -61.69 -7.22 75.35
N SER A 233 -61.49 -8.52 75.18
CA SER A 233 -61.93 -9.56 76.12
C SER A 233 -61.32 -9.38 77.52
N LYS A 234 -60.03 -9.01 77.59
CA LYS A 234 -59.31 -8.83 78.85
C LYS A 234 -59.79 -7.61 79.64
N ILE A 235 -60.14 -6.52 78.94
CA ILE A 235 -60.75 -5.33 79.55
C ILE A 235 -62.14 -5.65 80.13
N GLU A 236 -62.98 -6.36 79.37
CA GLU A 236 -64.33 -6.72 79.80
C GLU A 236 -64.31 -7.57 81.09
N MET A 237 -63.45 -8.60 81.13
CA MET A 237 -63.27 -9.45 82.30
C MET A 237 -62.78 -8.66 83.52
N THR A 238 -61.80 -7.78 83.34
CA THR A 238 -61.24 -6.96 84.42
C THR A 238 -62.26 -5.98 85.00
N LEU A 239 -63.08 -5.35 84.15
CA LEU A 239 -64.15 -4.45 84.58
C LEU A 239 -65.24 -5.20 85.36
N LYS A 240 -65.61 -6.40 84.91
CA LYS A 240 -66.60 -7.24 85.59
C LYS A 240 -66.14 -7.69 86.98
N ASP A 241 -64.91 -8.19 87.09
CA ASP A 241 -64.32 -8.58 88.38
C ASP A 241 -64.21 -7.41 89.36
N THR A 242 -63.96 -6.21 88.84
CA THR A 242 -63.90 -4.98 89.64
C THR A 242 -65.27 -4.58 90.19
N VAL A 243 -66.33 -4.72 89.38
CA VAL A 243 -67.71 -4.41 89.76
C VAL A 243 -68.25 -5.43 90.78
N ASP A 244 -67.97 -6.72 90.58
CA ASP A 244 -68.38 -7.78 91.51
C ASP A 244 -67.67 -7.63 92.88
N SER A 245 -66.40 -7.25 92.89
CA SER A 245 -65.67 -6.93 94.14
C SER A 245 -66.17 -5.68 94.87
N PHE A 246 -66.89 -4.78 94.18
CA PHE A 246 -67.40 -3.54 94.76
C PHE A 246 -68.72 -3.78 95.54
N ALA A 247 -69.50 -4.79 95.16
CA ALA A 247 -70.77 -5.14 95.77
C ALA A 247 -70.60 -5.77 97.18
N ASP A 248 -69.59 -6.61 97.37
CA ASP A 248 -69.35 -7.33 98.63
C ASP A 248 -68.79 -6.43 99.76
N LYS A 249 -68.20 -5.28 99.43
CA LYS A 249 -67.55 -4.38 100.42
C LYS A 249 -68.47 -3.34 101.04
N LEU A 250 -69.68 -3.14 100.50
CA LEU A 250 -70.64 -2.15 101.00
C LEU A 250 -71.30 -2.52 102.34
N THR A 251 -71.23 -3.78 102.77
CA THR A 251 -71.96 -4.27 103.96
C THR A 251 -71.26 -3.98 105.29
N ASN A 252 -69.97 -3.61 105.32
CA ASN A 252 -69.18 -3.48 106.57
C ASN A 252 -68.75 -2.05 106.94
N VAL A 253 -69.39 -1.01 106.40
CA VAL A 253 -68.94 0.40 106.46
C VAL A 253 -69.02 1.07 107.85
N VAL A 254 -69.37 0.37 108.94
CA VAL A 254 -69.48 0.99 110.28
C VAL A 254 -68.16 0.94 111.10
N MET A 255 -67.07 0.33 110.60
CA MET A 255 -65.79 0.27 111.35
C MET A 255 -64.56 0.95 110.72
N ASP A 256 -64.60 1.47 109.48
CA ASP A 256 -63.40 1.82 108.69
C ASP A 256 -63.19 3.33 108.41
N VAL A 257 -63.54 4.19 109.35
CA VAL A 257 -63.19 5.63 109.26
C VAL A 257 -61.66 5.85 109.31
N SER A 258 -60.89 4.92 109.89
CA SER A 258 -59.42 4.93 109.87
C SER A 258 -58.82 4.50 108.53
N VAL A 259 -59.44 3.51 107.86
CA VAL A 259 -58.97 2.99 106.56
C VAL A 259 -59.23 4.00 105.44
N SER A 260 -60.32 4.77 105.54
CA SER A 260 -60.65 5.83 104.58
C SER A 260 -59.63 6.98 104.58
N SER A 261 -59.04 7.32 105.73
CA SER A 261 -57.94 8.31 105.79
C SER A 261 -56.69 7.80 105.07
N GLN A 262 -56.39 6.50 105.19
CA GLN A 262 -55.23 5.86 104.56
C GLN A 262 -55.42 5.70 103.04
N ALA A 263 -56.66 5.42 102.60
CA ALA A 263 -57.02 5.37 101.18
C ALA A 263 -56.98 6.76 100.53
N LEU A 264 -57.38 7.82 101.26
CA LEU A 264 -57.23 9.20 100.82
C LEU A 264 -55.76 9.59 100.68
N ASP A 265 -54.91 9.27 101.67
CA ASP A 265 -53.46 9.50 101.58
C ASP A 265 -52.85 8.81 100.35
N THR A 266 -53.19 7.53 100.13
CA THR A 266 -52.70 6.77 98.96
C THR A 266 -53.18 7.39 97.64
N THR A 267 -54.38 7.96 97.62
CA THR A 267 -54.93 8.63 96.42
C THR A 267 -54.23 9.96 96.17
N VAL A 268 -53.93 10.72 97.22
CA VAL A 268 -53.14 11.96 97.15
C VAL A 268 -51.73 11.65 96.65
N GLU A 269 -51.05 10.62 97.18
CA GLU A 269 -49.72 10.21 96.70
C GLU A 269 -49.72 9.79 95.23
N ARG A 270 -50.73 9.04 94.79
CA ARG A 270 -50.87 8.66 93.37
C ARG A 270 -51.16 9.85 92.47
N PHE A 271 -51.97 10.79 92.94
CA PHE A 271 -52.25 12.02 92.22
C PHE A 271 -50.99 12.90 92.10
N ASP A 272 -50.21 13.00 93.18
CA ASP A 272 -48.95 13.73 93.20
C ASP A 272 -47.91 13.08 92.27
N SER A 273 -47.84 11.75 92.25
CA SER A 273 -47.02 10.97 91.30
C SER A 273 -47.46 11.18 89.85
N ALA A 274 -48.77 11.23 89.58
CA ALA A 274 -49.29 11.51 88.24
C ALA A 274 -48.98 12.95 87.79
N ILE A 275 -49.11 13.94 88.68
CA ILE A 275 -48.72 15.32 88.39
C ILE A 275 -47.21 15.43 88.16
N SER A 276 -46.39 14.73 88.94
CA SER A 276 -44.95 14.68 88.75
C SER A 276 -44.58 14.08 87.39
N THR A 277 -45.21 12.97 87.02
CA THR A 277 -45.02 12.31 85.71
C THR A 277 -45.47 13.21 84.56
N LEU A 278 -46.59 13.91 84.71
CA LEU A 278 -47.10 14.86 83.72
C LEU A 278 -46.19 16.08 83.59
N ALA A 279 -45.63 16.58 84.69
CA ALA A 279 -44.66 17.66 84.67
C ALA A 279 -43.38 17.26 83.93
N VAL A 280 -42.89 16.02 84.12
CA VAL A 280 -41.77 15.47 83.36
C VAL A 280 -42.13 15.34 81.88
N ALA A 281 -43.28 14.76 81.53
CA ALA A 281 -43.72 14.64 80.14
C ALA A 281 -43.88 16.00 79.45
N MET A 282 -44.39 17.02 80.14
CA MET A 282 -44.48 18.38 79.61
C MET A 282 -43.11 19.02 79.42
N LYS A 283 -42.14 18.71 80.29
CA LYS A 283 -40.74 19.12 80.11
C LYS A 283 -40.11 18.43 78.90
N ASP A 284 -40.31 17.13 78.72
CA ASP A 284 -39.83 16.38 77.56
C ASP A 284 -40.47 16.88 76.26
N MET A 285 -41.77 17.23 76.28
CA MET A 285 -42.48 17.84 75.16
C MET A 285 -41.91 19.23 74.81
N SER A 286 -41.53 20.02 75.83
CA SER A 286 -40.86 21.30 75.64
C SER A 286 -39.48 21.10 75.01
N ASP A 287 -38.69 20.14 75.50
CA ASP A 287 -37.37 19.82 74.96
C ASP A 287 -37.48 19.27 73.52
N PHE A 288 -38.50 18.47 73.22
CA PHE A 288 -38.82 18.05 71.85
C PHE A 288 -39.14 19.24 70.95
N ASN A 289 -39.95 20.20 71.41
CA ASN A 289 -40.32 21.37 70.62
C ASN A 289 -39.11 22.27 70.31
N VAL A 290 -38.18 22.40 71.26
CA VAL A 290 -36.89 23.09 71.05
C VAL A 290 -36.06 22.38 69.97
N ASN A 291 -35.93 21.05 70.05
CA ASN A 291 -35.20 20.27 69.04
C ASN A 291 -35.87 20.34 67.67
N LEU A 292 -37.21 20.33 67.61
CA LEU A 292 -37.96 20.44 66.36
C LEU A 292 -37.73 21.81 65.71
N LYS A 293 -37.73 22.89 66.51
CA LYS A 293 -37.36 24.23 66.03
C LYS A 293 -35.94 24.26 65.47
N GLU A 294 -34.97 23.70 66.18
CA GLU A 294 -33.58 23.67 65.72
C GLU A 294 -33.41 22.88 64.41
N ASN A 295 -34.15 21.79 64.24
CA ASN A 295 -34.17 21.01 63.01
C ASN A 295 -34.83 21.77 61.85
N VAL A 296 -35.93 22.50 62.09
CA VAL A 296 -36.57 23.35 61.08
C VAL A 296 -35.62 24.47 60.64
N ASP A 297 -34.91 25.10 61.57
CA ASP A 297 -33.91 26.13 61.26
C ASP A 297 -32.75 25.56 60.42
N LYS A 298 -32.26 24.35 60.73
CA LYS A 298 -31.23 23.65 59.91
C LYS A 298 -31.75 23.28 58.53
N MET A 299 -33.02 22.90 58.43
CA MET A 299 -33.65 22.53 57.15
C MET A 299 -33.80 23.76 56.25
N ASP A 300 -34.17 24.91 56.79
CA ASP A 300 -34.25 26.18 56.05
C ASP A 300 -32.89 26.56 55.44
N VAL A 301 -31.83 26.53 56.25
CA VAL A 301 -30.45 26.77 55.76
C VAL A 301 -30.04 25.75 54.68
N SER A 302 -30.44 24.50 54.82
CA SER A 302 -30.13 23.45 53.83
C SER A 302 -30.88 23.67 52.51
N PHE A 303 -32.14 24.11 52.57
CA PHE A 303 -32.92 24.46 51.38
C PHE A 303 -32.36 25.68 50.66
N ILE A 304 -31.91 26.71 51.39
CA ILE A 304 -31.24 27.87 50.80
C ILE A 304 -29.98 27.43 50.06
N LYS A 305 -29.11 26.63 50.69
CA LYS A 305 -27.90 26.09 50.04
C LYS A 305 -28.21 25.22 48.83
N MET A 306 -29.26 24.41 48.89
CA MET A 306 -29.68 23.59 47.76
C MET A 306 -30.17 24.44 46.59
N SER A 307 -30.94 25.50 46.87
CA SER A 307 -31.38 26.47 45.86
C SER A 307 -30.20 27.19 45.21
N GLU A 308 -29.23 27.63 46.02
CA GLU A 308 -28.01 28.29 45.54
C GLU A 308 -27.17 27.34 44.66
N SER A 309 -26.98 26.09 45.09
CA SER A 309 -26.25 25.08 44.30
C SER A 309 -26.97 24.70 43.00
N LEU A 310 -28.31 24.66 43.00
CA LEU A 310 -29.11 24.46 41.78
C LEU A 310 -28.98 25.64 40.82
N SER A 311 -28.98 26.87 41.35
CA SER A 311 -28.76 28.10 40.57
C SER A 311 -27.36 28.11 39.93
N ASP A 312 -26.33 27.76 40.69
CA ASP A 312 -24.95 27.65 40.19
C ASP A 312 -24.83 26.56 39.12
N SER A 313 -25.48 25.41 39.34
CA SER A 313 -25.54 24.33 38.36
C SER A 313 -26.22 24.78 37.06
N ALA A 314 -27.33 25.52 37.15
CA ALA A 314 -28.01 26.07 35.98
C ALA A 314 -27.12 27.07 35.22
N ASN A 315 -26.38 27.93 35.94
CA ASN A 315 -25.44 28.87 35.34
C ASN A 315 -24.27 28.15 34.64
N LEU A 316 -23.75 27.07 35.22
CA LEU A 316 -22.71 26.25 34.58
C LEU A 316 -23.24 25.56 33.32
N ILE A 317 -24.45 25.01 33.35
CA ILE A 317 -25.10 24.41 32.18
C ILE A 317 -25.26 25.45 31.06
N MET A 318 -25.70 26.67 31.41
CA MET A 318 -25.86 27.75 30.43
C MET A 318 -24.52 28.14 29.79
N LYS A 319 -23.45 28.30 30.58
CA LYS A 319 -22.09 28.55 30.06
C LYS A 319 -21.59 27.43 29.15
N ASN A 320 -21.83 26.18 29.53
CA ASN A 320 -21.46 25.03 28.70
C ASN A 320 -22.25 25.00 27.39
N TYR A 321 -23.53 25.33 27.42
CA TYR A 321 -24.36 25.44 26.23
C TYR A 321 -23.82 26.52 25.25
N ASP A 322 -23.43 27.69 25.78
CA ASP A 322 -22.82 28.75 24.97
C ASP A 322 -21.47 28.32 24.38
N ALA A 323 -20.63 27.63 25.17
CA ALA A 323 -19.36 27.08 24.70
C ALA A 323 -19.55 26.03 23.59
N ILE A 324 -20.52 25.12 23.75
CA ILE A 324 -20.87 24.12 22.72
C ILE A 324 -21.37 24.81 21.46
N ARG A 325 -22.18 25.86 21.60
CA ARG A 325 -22.68 26.64 20.46
C ARG A 325 -21.54 27.32 19.69
N SER A 326 -20.61 27.99 20.40
CA SER A 326 -19.43 28.59 19.79
C SER A 326 -18.57 27.55 19.09
N PHE A 327 -18.33 26.41 19.74
CA PHE A 327 -17.56 25.31 19.15
C PHE A 327 -18.21 24.77 17.88
N ALA A 328 -19.54 24.61 17.86
CA ALA A 328 -20.26 24.16 16.67
C ALA A 328 -20.14 25.17 15.51
N GLU A 329 -20.12 26.47 15.81
CA GLU A 329 -19.90 27.53 14.83
C GLU A 329 -18.47 27.50 14.26
N ASP A 330 -17.47 27.29 15.12
CA ASP A 330 -16.07 27.11 14.72
C ASP A 330 -15.88 25.86 13.84
N VAL A 331 -16.50 24.74 14.21
CA VAL A 331 -16.47 23.50 13.41
C VAL A 331 -17.12 23.71 12.05
N LYS A 332 -18.25 24.44 11.98
CA LYS A 332 -18.90 24.77 10.72
C LYS A 332 -18.01 25.67 9.85
N SER A 333 -17.35 26.66 10.44
CA SER A 333 -16.40 27.53 9.75
C SER A 333 -15.21 26.75 9.20
N ALA A 334 -14.60 25.88 10.01
CA ALA A 334 -13.50 25.01 9.61
C ALA A 334 -13.90 24.06 8.47
N ALA A 335 -15.09 23.44 8.56
CA ALA A 335 -15.62 22.58 7.50
C ALA A 335 -15.83 23.38 6.19
N GLY A 336 -16.30 24.62 6.28
CA GLY A 336 -16.42 25.52 5.13
C GLY A 336 -15.07 25.84 4.48
N GLN A 337 -14.06 26.18 5.28
CA GLN A 337 -12.70 26.45 4.78
C GLN A 337 -12.07 25.18 4.16
N MET A 338 -12.23 24.03 4.79
CA MET A 338 -11.76 22.74 4.24
C MET A 338 -12.42 22.42 2.90
N ALA A 339 -13.72 22.69 2.74
CA ALA A 339 -14.42 22.49 1.48
C ALA A 339 -13.87 23.40 0.36
N VAL A 340 -13.56 24.66 0.67
CA VAL A 340 -12.93 25.60 -0.27
C VAL A 340 -11.52 25.13 -0.64
N SER A 341 -10.69 24.81 0.35
CA SER A 341 -9.31 24.34 0.10
C SER A 341 -9.29 23.02 -0.67
N ASN A 342 -10.21 22.09 -0.40
CA ASN A 342 -10.35 20.86 -1.18
C ASN A 342 -10.76 21.14 -2.64
N LYS A 343 -11.56 22.19 -2.89
CA LYS A 343 -11.92 22.59 -4.25
C LYS A 343 -10.71 23.17 -4.99
N GLU A 344 -9.95 24.06 -4.35
CA GLU A 344 -8.74 24.65 -4.92
C GLU A 344 -7.69 23.57 -5.26
N THR A 345 -7.44 22.65 -4.33
CA THR A 345 -6.52 21.52 -4.56
C THR A 345 -6.97 20.59 -5.69
N LEU A 346 -8.29 20.36 -5.85
CA LEU A 346 -8.84 19.62 -6.99
C LEU A 346 -8.62 20.35 -8.32
N GLU A 347 -8.76 21.68 -8.34
CA GLU A 347 -8.50 22.51 -9.52
C GLU A 347 -7.00 22.49 -9.88
N GLU A 348 -6.11 22.55 -8.89
CA GLU A 348 -4.66 22.41 -9.09
C GLU A 348 -4.28 21.02 -9.62
N LEU A 349 -4.88 19.95 -9.08
CA LEU A 349 -4.66 18.58 -9.57
C LEU A 349 -5.16 18.40 -11.01
N ALA A 350 -6.26 19.04 -11.38
CA ALA A 350 -6.76 19.02 -12.76
C ALA A 350 -5.78 19.71 -13.72
N SER A 351 -5.26 20.89 -13.32
CA SER A 351 -4.22 21.60 -14.08
C SER A 351 -2.94 20.78 -14.22
N LEU A 352 -2.51 20.10 -13.15
CA LEU A 352 -1.34 19.23 -13.18
C LEU A 352 -1.56 18.04 -14.14
N ALA A 353 -2.75 17.44 -14.13
CA ALA A 353 -3.11 16.36 -15.05
C ALA A 353 -3.04 16.82 -16.51
N GLU A 354 -3.51 18.04 -16.81
CA GLU A 354 -3.41 18.64 -18.15
C GLU A 354 -1.95 18.89 -18.56
N GLN A 355 -1.09 19.38 -17.65
CA GLN A 355 0.34 19.55 -17.91
C GLN A 355 1.05 18.21 -18.17
N VAL A 356 0.68 17.15 -17.45
CA VAL A 356 1.21 15.80 -17.69
C VAL A 356 0.79 15.31 -19.08
N ASP A 357 -0.45 15.52 -19.50
CA ASP A 357 -0.93 15.16 -20.84
C ASP A 357 -0.17 15.90 -21.95
N HIS A 358 0.06 17.20 -21.77
CA HIS A 358 0.90 17.98 -22.68
C HIS A 358 2.34 17.46 -22.75
N THR A 359 2.92 17.07 -21.62
CA THR A 359 4.27 16.50 -21.56
C THR A 359 4.35 15.15 -22.28
N VAL A 360 3.34 14.28 -22.08
CA VAL A 360 3.24 13.00 -22.79
C VAL A 360 3.12 13.23 -24.29
N SER A 361 2.29 14.18 -24.73
CA SER A 361 2.13 14.54 -26.14
C SER A 361 3.43 15.07 -26.75
N ALA A 362 4.17 15.92 -26.03
CA ALA A 362 5.47 16.41 -26.46
C ALA A 362 6.51 15.29 -26.60
N LEU A 363 6.53 14.32 -25.67
CA LEU A 363 7.39 13.14 -25.75
C LEU A 363 7.04 12.24 -26.95
N GLN A 364 5.76 12.08 -27.26
CA GLN A 364 5.33 11.34 -28.45
C GLN A 364 5.79 12.03 -29.74
N GLN A 365 5.65 13.35 -29.83
CA GLN A 365 6.16 14.11 -30.98
C GLN A 365 7.68 14.01 -31.10
N LEU A 366 8.41 14.16 -30.00
CA LEU A 366 9.86 14.01 -29.98
C LEU A 366 10.29 12.62 -30.45
N THR A 367 9.62 11.57 -29.96
CA THR A 367 9.88 10.18 -30.37
C THR A 367 9.67 10.01 -31.88
N THR A 368 8.60 10.59 -32.41
CA THR A 368 8.28 10.53 -33.85
C THR A 368 9.32 11.27 -34.69
N THR A 369 9.72 12.48 -34.27
CA THR A 369 10.76 13.27 -34.94
C THR A 369 12.12 12.61 -34.88
N MET A 370 12.51 12.02 -33.74
CA MET A 370 13.75 11.26 -33.60
C MET A 370 13.76 10.03 -34.51
N LYS A 371 12.62 9.32 -34.62
CA LYS A 371 12.49 8.19 -35.54
C LYS A 371 12.69 8.64 -36.99
N GLN A 372 12.02 9.71 -37.41
CA GLN A 372 12.18 10.25 -38.77
C GLN A 372 13.62 10.68 -39.04
N SER A 373 14.23 11.44 -38.13
CA SER A 373 15.63 11.86 -38.28
C SER A 373 16.60 10.67 -38.34
N SER A 374 16.32 9.59 -37.60
CA SER A 374 17.10 8.37 -37.69
C SER A 374 16.97 7.69 -39.05
N GLU A 375 15.76 7.66 -39.62
CA GLU A 375 15.49 7.12 -40.96
C GLU A 375 16.19 7.96 -42.05
N ASP A 376 16.06 9.29 -41.99
CA ASP A 376 16.71 10.24 -42.92
C ASP A 376 18.25 10.14 -42.85
N ASN A 377 18.81 9.96 -41.65
CA ASN A 377 20.24 9.75 -41.46
C ASN A 377 20.70 8.41 -42.04
N ALA A 378 19.93 7.34 -41.85
CA ALA A 378 20.23 6.03 -42.43
C ALA A 378 20.23 6.10 -43.97
N GLU A 379 19.25 6.79 -44.56
CA GLU A 379 19.19 7.03 -46.00
C GLU A 379 20.38 7.86 -46.49
N SER A 380 20.72 8.95 -45.79
CA SER A 380 21.87 9.80 -46.12
C SER A 380 23.19 9.03 -46.08
N ILE A 381 23.39 8.18 -45.06
CA ILE A 381 24.57 7.30 -44.96
C ILE A 381 24.59 6.31 -46.13
N SER A 382 23.45 5.73 -46.50
CA SER A 382 23.34 4.83 -47.65
C SER A 382 23.71 5.53 -48.96
N ASN A 383 23.21 6.75 -49.18
CA ASN A 383 23.52 7.56 -50.37
C ASN A 383 25.00 7.96 -50.42
N MET A 384 25.59 8.29 -49.27
CA MET A 384 27.01 8.61 -49.18
C MET A 384 27.88 7.38 -49.48
N LYS A 385 27.47 6.20 -48.99
CA LYS A 385 28.10 4.92 -49.30
C LYS A 385 28.06 4.63 -50.81
N ASP A 386 26.91 4.76 -51.46
CA ASP A 386 26.76 4.55 -52.92
C ASP A 386 27.61 5.55 -53.73
N SER A 387 27.61 6.81 -53.33
CA SER A 387 28.43 7.85 -53.98
C SER A 387 29.92 7.56 -53.83
N PHE A 388 30.35 7.10 -52.67
CA PHE A 388 31.74 6.71 -52.42
C PHE A 388 32.15 5.48 -53.24
N GLU A 389 31.27 4.48 -53.35
CA GLU A 389 31.48 3.30 -54.19
C GLU A 389 31.63 3.69 -55.67
N LYS A 390 30.74 4.55 -56.18
CA LYS A 390 30.84 5.11 -57.54
C LYS A 390 32.14 5.90 -57.74
N ALA A 391 32.55 6.71 -56.77
CA ALA A 391 33.81 7.46 -56.84
C ALA A 391 35.02 6.53 -56.91
N ILE A 392 35.07 5.48 -56.09
CA ILE A 392 36.13 4.46 -56.15
C ILE A 392 36.19 3.79 -57.52
N ILE A 393 35.04 3.40 -58.08
CA ILE A 393 34.98 2.78 -59.41
C ILE A 393 35.48 3.75 -60.48
N ALA A 394 35.03 5.01 -60.45
CA ALA A 394 35.45 6.03 -61.40
C ALA A 394 36.96 6.31 -61.32
N THR A 395 37.51 6.47 -60.11
CA THR A 395 38.96 6.62 -59.91
C THR A 395 39.73 5.41 -60.42
N SER A 396 39.23 4.19 -60.18
CA SER A 396 39.86 2.96 -60.70
C SER A 396 39.87 2.92 -62.23
N MET A 397 38.77 3.33 -62.89
CA MET A 397 38.70 3.44 -64.34
C MET A 397 39.68 4.50 -64.87
N GLU A 398 39.77 5.65 -64.21
CA GLU A 398 40.66 6.74 -64.60
C GLU A 398 42.14 6.36 -64.44
N VAL A 399 42.50 5.65 -63.37
CA VAL A 399 43.84 5.06 -63.18
C VAL A 399 44.17 4.04 -64.28
N SER A 400 43.19 3.22 -64.67
CA SER A 400 43.36 2.24 -65.75
C SER A 400 43.58 2.95 -67.10
N SER A 401 42.76 3.97 -67.41
CA SER A 401 42.90 4.81 -68.60
C SER A 401 44.23 5.55 -68.65
N LEU A 402 44.69 6.08 -67.51
CA LEU A 402 46.00 6.72 -67.39
C LEU A 402 47.13 5.73 -67.67
N THR A 403 47.03 4.50 -67.15
CA THR A 403 48.00 3.43 -67.41
C THR A 403 48.07 3.10 -68.90
N GLU A 404 46.93 3.04 -69.58
CA GLU A 404 46.85 2.79 -71.02
C GLU A 404 47.40 3.94 -71.86
N LYS A 405 47.10 5.19 -71.49
CA LYS A 405 47.71 6.39 -72.12
C LYS A 405 49.22 6.43 -71.94
N ILE A 406 49.72 6.15 -70.74
CA ILE A 406 51.17 6.07 -70.47
C ILE A 406 51.81 5.02 -71.38
N LYS A 407 51.20 3.84 -71.50
CA LYS A 407 51.68 2.78 -72.40
C LYS A 407 51.72 3.26 -73.86
N SER A 408 50.63 3.84 -74.37
CA SER A 408 50.53 4.32 -75.75
C SER A 408 51.53 5.43 -76.05
N SER A 409 51.63 6.46 -75.20
CA SER A 409 52.56 7.57 -75.41
C SER A 409 54.02 7.13 -75.28
N PHE A 410 54.30 6.14 -74.42
CA PHE A 410 55.64 5.56 -74.33
C PHE A 410 55.99 4.75 -75.59
N GLU A 411 55.07 3.94 -76.12
CA GLU A 411 55.25 3.22 -77.40
C GLU A 411 55.48 4.21 -78.56
N GLU A 412 54.70 5.29 -78.63
CA GLU A 412 54.82 6.33 -79.65
C GLU A 412 56.17 7.05 -79.56
N ALA A 413 56.57 7.49 -78.36
CA ALA A 413 57.86 8.15 -78.14
C ALA A 413 59.05 7.25 -78.46
N LEU A 414 58.95 5.95 -78.16
CA LEU A 414 60.01 4.97 -78.46
C LEU A 414 60.12 4.74 -79.97
N ASN A 415 58.99 4.69 -80.67
CA ASN A 415 58.97 4.54 -82.13
C ASN A 415 59.48 5.80 -82.85
N GLU A 416 59.06 6.98 -82.41
CA GLU A 416 59.54 8.27 -82.94
C GLU A 416 61.05 8.43 -82.69
N SER A 417 61.52 8.09 -81.48
CA SER A 417 62.95 8.08 -81.17
C SER A 417 63.73 7.10 -82.05
N SER A 418 63.19 5.90 -82.27
CA SER A 418 63.77 4.92 -83.20
C SER A 418 63.87 5.46 -84.63
N GLN A 419 62.82 6.13 -85.12
CA GLN A 419 62.80 6.72 -86.46
C GLN A 419 63.82 7.87 -86.61
N ILE A 420 63.89 8.76 -85.62
CA ILE A 420 64.89 9.85 -85.58
C ILE A 420 66.32 9.27 -85.55
N ILE A 421 66.55 8.21 -84.76
CA ILE A 421 67.85 7.52 -84.72
C ILE A 421 68.17 6.92 -86.09
N ALA A 422 67.22 6.27 -86.75
CA ALA A 422 67.41 5.68 -88.08
C ALA A 422 67.72 6.75 -89.14
N GLU A 423 66.96 7.84 -89.20
CA GLU A 423 67.20 8.96 -90.11
C GLU A 423 68.58 9.60 -89.87
N LYS A 424 68.92 9.89 -88.61
CA LYS A 424 70.19 10.51 -88.28
C LYS A 424 71.38 9.61 -88.58
N THR A 425 71.21 8.29 -88.39
CA THR A 425 72.21 7.29 -88.77
C THR A 425 72.38 7.23 -90.28
N ALA A 426 71.28 7.19 -91.04
CA ALA A 426 71.29 7.19 -92.50
C ALA A 426 71.95 8.46 -93.07
N ALA A 427 71.55 9.64 -92.60
CA ALA A 427 72.15 10.92 -93.02
C ALA A 427 73.65 11.02 -92.70
N THR A 428 74.08 10.47 -91.55
CA THR A 428 75.50 10.41 -91.19
C THR A 428 76.27 9.46 -92.12
N MET A 429 75.66 8.34 -92.49
CA MET A 429 76.23 7.35 -93.40
C MET A 429 76.33 7.90 -94.83
N GLU A 430 75.32 8.63 -95.28
CA GLU A 430 75.30 9.33 -96.56
C GLU A 430 76.37 10.44 -96.62
N LYS A 431 76.51 11.24 -95.56
CA LYS A 431 77.58 12.23 -95.45
C LYS A 431 78.98 11.59 -95.47
N SER A 432 79.16 10.43 -94.84
CA SER A 432 80.42 9.67 -94.92
C SER A 432 80.68 9.15 -96.33
N MET A 433 79.66 8.61 -97.00
CA MET A 433 79.75 8.18 -98.41
C MET A 433 80.13 9.34 -99.34
N ALA A 434 79.52 10.53 -99.15
CA ALA A 434 79.87 11.73 -99.92
C ALA A 434 81.33 12.15 -99.72
N ASN A 435 81.84 12.08 -98.48
CA ASN A 435 83.26 12.33 -98.19
C ASN A 435 84.17 11.28 -98.84
N VAL A 436 83.77 10.01 -98.87
CA VAL A 436 84.53 8.96 -99.58
C VAL A 436 84.55 9.22 -101.08
N ASN A 437 83.43 9.63 -101.67
CA ASN A 437 83.35 9.99 -103.09
C ASN A 437 84.23 11.20 -103.44
N SER A 438 84.21 12.26 -102.63
CA SER A 438 85.07 13.44 -102.88
C SER A 438 86.55 13.12 -102.74
N MET A 439 86.90 12.20 -101.83
CA MET A 439 88.25 11.68 -101.71
C MET A 439 88.64 10.84 -102.94
N SER A 440 87.71 10.06 -103.50
CA SER A 440 87.89 9.33 -104.75
C SER A 440 88.12 10.27 -105.94
N GLU A 441 87.31 11.32 -106.09
CA GLU A 441 87.48 12.33 -107.16
C GLU A 441 88.82 13.07 -107.04
N SER A 442 89.24 13.41 -105.82
CA SER A 442 90.57 14.01 -105.59
C SER A 442 91.69 13.06 -106.02
N PHE A 443 91.53 11.76 -105.82
CA PHE A 443 92.49 10.74 -106.25
C PHE A 443 92.56 10.66 -107.78
N GLU A 444 91.42 10.68 -108.46
CA GLU A 444 91.33 10.67 -109.92
C GLU A 444 91.92 11.96 -110.54
N ASN A 445 91.66 13.12 -109.93
CA ASN A 445 92.25 14.38 -110.37
C ASN A 445 93.77 14.39 -110.18
N ASN A 446 94.27 13.86 -109.06
CA ASN A 446 95.70 13.67 -108.86
C ASN A 446 96.31 12.74 -109.91
N GLN A 447 95.62 11.66 -110.28
CA GLN A 447 96.04 10.77 -111.37
C GLN A 447 96.14 11.51 -112.71
N LYS A 448 95.17 12.40 -113.00
CA LYS A 448 95.17 13.23 -114.22
C LYS A 448 96.30 14.27 -114.24
N ILE A 449 96.56 14.93 -113.11
CA ILE A 449 97.71 15.84 -112.96
C ILE A 449 99.03 15.09 -113.19
N LEU A 450 99.15 13.88 -112.63
CA LEU A 450 100.32 13.03 -112.82
C LEU A 450 100.50 12.65 -114.30
N ALA A 451 99.42 12.28 -114.98
CA ALA A 451 99.42 11.97 -116.41
C ALA A 451 99.77 13.20 -117.28
N GLN A 452 99.25 14.39 -116.97
CA GLN A 452 99.61 15.64 -117.65
C GLN A 452 101.08 16.01 -117.45
N THR A 453 101.60 15.81 -116.23
CA THR A 453 103.02 16.02 -115.95
C THR A 453 103.86 15.10 -116.82
N ILE A 454 103.53 13.79 -116.87
CA ILE A 454 104.22 12.81 -117.74
C ILE A 454 104.12 13.19 -119.23
N ALA A 455 102.95 13.62 -119.71
CA ALA A 455 102.72 13.97 -121.12
C ALA A 455 103.43 15.26 -121.56
N SER A 456 103.74 16.17 -120.64
CA SER A 456 104.46 17.41 -120.94
C SER A 456 105.99 17.25 -121.03
N LEU A 457 106.55 16.11 -120.59
CA LEU A 457 107.99 15.84 -120.65
C LEU A 457 108.56 15.91 -122.07
N PRO A 458 107.98 15.26 -123.11
CA PRO A 458 108.55 15.26 -124.46
C PRO A 458 108.58 16.67 -125.07
N GLU A 459 107.56 17.48 -124.82
CA GLU A 459 107.43 18.84 -125.35
C GLU A 459 108.39 19.81 -124.63
N GLN A 460 108.55 19.68 -123.31
CA GLN A 460 109.62 20.39 -122.58
C GLN A 460 111.01 19.97 -123.07
N THR A 461 111.22 18.69 -123.38
CA THR A 461 112.48 18.19 -123.94
C THR A 461 112.73 18.73 -125.36
N MET A 462 111.68 18.86 -126.18
CA MET A 462 111.75 19.39 -127.55
C MET A 462 111.96 20.90 -127.60
N VAL A 463 111.31 21.68 -126.71
CA VAL A 463 111.57 23.12 -126.55
C VAL A 463 112.99 23.36 -126.05
N TYR A 464 113.49 22.53 -125.14
CA TYR A 464 114.89 22.53 -124.71
C TYR A 464 115.84 22.22 -125.89
N ASN A 465 115.56 21.18 -126.68
CA ASN A 465 116.39 20.79 -127.83
C ASN A 465 116.36 21.83 -128.97
N LYS A 466 115.22 22.48 -129.21
CA LYS A 466 115.06 23.56 -130.21
C LYS A 466 115.76 24.85 -129.78
N SER A 467 115.77 25.17 -128.48
CA SER A 467 116.54 26.28 -127.89
C SER A 467 118.06 26.02 -127.98
N VAL A 468 118.49 24.76 -127.82
CA VAL A 468 119.88 24.35 -127.99
C VAL A 468 120.29 24.36 -129.47
N SER A 469 119.45 23.86 -130.38
CA SER A 469 119.72 23.86 -131.82
C SER A 469 119.80 25.28 -132.41
N GLY A 470 118.94 26.20 -131.94
CA GLY A 470 119.03 27.64 -132.28
C GLY A 470 120.28 28.34 -131.73
N LYS A 471 120.89 27.83 -130.64
CA LYS A 471 122.18 28.30 -130.11
C LYS A 471 123.38 27.64 -130.80
N ILE A 472 123.24 26.42 -131.32
CA ILE A 472 124.26 25.71 -132.11
C ILE A 472 124.38 26.31 -133.51
N GLN A 473 123.27 26.56 -134.22
CA GLN A 473 123.29 27.20 -135.55
C GLN A 473 123.90 28.59 -135.51
N LYS A 474 123.56 29.40 -134.49
CA LYS A 474 124.14 30.73 -134.29
C LYS A 474 125.67 30.68 -134.05
N LYS A 475 126.19 29.59 -133.45
CA LYS A 475 127.64 29.36 -133.32
C LYS A 475 128.28 28.77 -134.59
N LEU A 476 127.54 28.05 -135.43
CA LEU A 476 128.02 27.47 -136.70
C LEU A 476 128.12 28.52 -137.81
N ASP A 477 127.17 29.46 -137.90
CA ASP A 477 127.23 30.56 -138.89
C ASP A 477 128.33 31.60 -138.52
N ASP A 478 128.62 31.78 -137.22
CA ASP A 478 129.78 32.54 -136.74
C ASP A 478 131.11 31.82 -137.08
N ILE A 479 131.10 30.49 -137.32
CA ILE A 479 132.25 29.71 -137.83
C ILE A 479 132.31 29.74 -139.36
N GLU A 480 131.18 29.78 -140.07
CA GLU A 480 131.14 29.93 -141.53
C GLU A 480 131.61 31.33 -141.97
N LYS A 481 131.31 32.37 -141.19
CA LYS A 481 131.94 33.71 -141.28
C LYS A 481 133.47 33.70 -141.13
N ALA A 482 134.09 32.57 -140.79
CA ALA A 482 135.53 32.45 -140.58
C ALA A 482 136.27 31.52 -141.58
N ILE A 483 135.60 30.77 -142.48
CA ILE A 483 136.24 29.66 -143.24
C ILE A 483 136.18 29.75 -144.80
N ARG A 484 135.53 30.75 -145.43
CA ARG A 484 135.64 30.96 -146.91
C ARG A 484 135.60 32.46 -147.31
N ASN A 485 136.64 33.20 -147.71
CA ASN A 485 138.11 33.05 -147.72
C ASN A 485 138.65 31.64 -148.02
N GLU A 486 138.24 31.04 -149.16
CA GLU A 486 138.78 31.34 -150.50
C GLU A 486 137.61 31.45 -151.49
#